data_AF-A0A842SBC5-F1
#
_entry.id   AF-A0A842SBC5-F1
#
_cell.length_a   1.000
_cell.length_b   1.000
_cell.length_c   1.000
_cell.angle_alpha   90.00
_cell.angle_beta   90.00
_cell.angle_gamma   90.00
#
_symmetry.space_group_name_H-M   'P 1'
#
loop_
_entity.id
_entity.type
_entity.pdbx_description
1 polymer ?
#
loop_
_entity_poly.entity_id
_entity_poly.type
_entity_poly.pdbx_seq_one_letter_code
_entity_poly.pdbx_strand_id
1 'polypeptide(L)'
;MLFFLPLAFYTTRYTRFVEFVTIETHTASTVMMGYIYGSLVGVVSGFCLSTWAYLGNGIAKLRAYLDIFYTIFAGYAAGYLETKGFSFPVAFSLAIIIKNSISLILNHLFFDPDKLSNLMYRVTHVFLNVFIYSLFFTALYDIVKVF
;
A
#
# COMPACT_ATOMS: atom_id res chain seq x y z
N MET A 1 5.84 -8.39 -16.15
CA MET A 1 4.81 -7.44 -16.67
C MET A 1 3.41 -7.60 -16.06
N LEU A 2 2.88 -8.81 -15.80
CA LEU A 2 1.55 -9.01 -15.20
C LEU A 2 1.54 -9.90 -13.94
N PHE A 3 2.72 -10.24 -13.37
CA PHE A 3 2.87 -11.21 -12.28
C PHE A 3 2.44 -10.71 -10.89
N PHE A 4 2.41 -9.40 -10.66
CA PHE A 4 2.12 -8.83 -9.33
C PHE A 4 0.62 -8.68 -9.04
N LEU A 5 -0.21 -8.51 -10.08
CA LEU A 5 -1.66 -8.59 -9.94
C LEU A 5 -2.04 -9.95 -9.34
N PRO A 6 -1.74 -11.10 -9.97
CA PRO A 6 -2.07 -12.43 -9.46
C PRO A 6 -1.62 -12.64 -8.02
N LEU A 7 -0.44 -12.16 -7.63
CA LEU A 7 0.06 -12.31 -6.26
C LEU A 7 -0.85 -11.58 -5.25
N ALA A 8 -1.25 -10.34 -5.54
CA ALA A 8 -2.18 -9.57 -4.72
C ALA A 8 -3.62 -10.14 -4.76
N PHE A 9 -4.05 -10.68 -5.91
CA PHE A 9 -5.32 -11.41 -6.05
C PHE A 9 -5.31 -12.75 -5.28
N TYR A 10 -4.16 -13.40 -5.15
CA TYR A 10 -4.02 -14.66 -4.44
C TYR A 10 -3.95 -14.43 -2.92
N THR A 11 -3.21 -13.41 -2.46
CA THR A 11 -3.17 -13.07 -1.03
C THR A 11 -4.56 -12.69 -0.51
N THR A 12 -5.33 -11.88 -1.26
CA THR A 12 -6.72 -11.52 -0.90
C THR A 12 -7.66 -12.71 -0.72
N ARG A 13 -7.39 -13.86 -1.34
CA ARG A 13 -8.21 -15.08 -1.17
C ARG A 13 -7.84 -15.88 0.08
N TYR A 14 -6.56 -15.88 0.48
CA TYR A 14 -6.07 -16.59 1.66
C TYR A 14 -6.17 -15.77 2.95
N THR A 15 -6.29 -14.46 2.87
CA THR A 15 -6.33 -13.57 4.03
C THR A 15 -7.71 -13.40 4.66
N ARG A 16 -8.77 -14.06 4.15
CA ARG A 16 -9.99 -14.27 4.95
C ARG A 16 -9.71 -14.89 6.32
N PHE A 17 -8.56 -15.55 6.47
CA PHE A 17 -8.08 -16.13 7.73
C PHE A 17 -7.16 -15.21 8.54
N VAL A 18 -6.60 -14.14 7.95
CA VAL A 18 -5.70 -13.16 8.61
C VAL A 18 -5.87 -11.78 7.95
N GLU A 19 -6.75 -10.92 8.50
CA GLU A 19 -7.13 -9.64 7.89
C GLU A 19 -5.95 -8.67 7.64
N PHE A 20 -4.90 -8.72 8.48
CA PHE A 20 -3.78 -7.78 8.48
C PHE A 20 -2.88 -7.89 7.24
N VAL A 21 -2.64 -9.10 6.75
CA VAL A 21 -1.68 -9.36 5.65
C VAL A 21 -2.21 -8.80 4.32
N THR A 22 -3.53 -8.72 4.16
CA THR A 22 -4.17 -8.26 2.93
C THR A 22 -3.97 -6.79 2.65
N ILE A 23 -4.06 -5.97 3.70
CA ILE A 23 -4.11 -4.51 3.53
C ILE A 23 -2.73 -3.96 3.16
N GLU A 24 -1.69 -4.60 3.70
CA GLU A 24 -0.31 -4.23 3.51
C GLU A 24 0.23 -4.70 2.15
N THR A 25 -0.09 -5.93 1.74
CA THR A 25 0.42 -6.48 0.46
C THR A 25 -0.12 -5.75 -0.77
N HIS A 26 -1.38 -5.35 -0.80
CA HIS A 26 -1.91 -4.61 -1.96
C HIS A 26 -1.35 -3.18 -2.04
N THR A 27 -1.11 -2.55 -0.88
CA THR A 27 -0.46 -1.23 -0.81
C THR A 27 0.98 -1.30 -1.33
N ALA A 28 1.76 -2.26 -0.83
CA ALA A 28 3.14 -2.45 -1.24
C ALA A 28 3.27 -2.82 -2.74
N SER A 29 2.35 -3.66 -3.23
CA SER A 29 2.28 -4.00 -4.67
C SER A 29 1.94 -2.78 -5.53
N THR A 30 1.04 -1.91 -5.06
CA THR A 30 0.68 -0.65 -5.74
C THR A 30 1.87 0.31 -5.82
N VAL A 31 2.61 0.47 -4.72
CA VAL A 31 3.82 1.31 -4.65
C VAL A 31 4.88 0.79 -5.62
N MET A 32 5.09 -0.53 -5.67
CA MET A 32 6.02 -1.15 -6.62
C MET A 32 5.61 -0.92 -8.08
N MET A 33 4.33 -1.12 -8.40
CA MET A 33 3.81 -0.90 -9.76
C MET A 33 3.92 0.58 -10.17
N GLY A 34 3.64 1.50 -9.26
CA GLY A 34 3.80 2.93 -9.47
C GLY A 34 5.25 3.34 -9.70
N TYR A 35 6.19 2.75 -8.96
CA TYR A 35 7.61 3.02 -9.14
C TYR A 35 8.14 2.49 -10.48
N ILE A 36 7.82 1.24 -10.86
CA ILE A 36 8.36 0.63 -12.09
C ILE A 36 7.75 1.24 -13.37
N TYR A 37 6.44 1.45 -13.38
CA TYR A 37 5.70 1.80 -14.60
C TYR A 37 5.18 3.24 -14.61
N GLY A 38 5.52 4.03 -13.59
CA GLY A 38 5.14 5.43 -13.45
C GLY A 38 3.83 5.66 -12.71
N SER A 39 3.61 6.92 -12.32
CA SER A 39 2.53 7.34 -11.41
C SER A 39 1.13 6.95 -11.90
N LEU A 40 0.86 6.99 -13.21
CA LEU A 40 -0.46 6.66 -13.75
C LEU A 40 -0.79 5.17 -13.55
N VAL A 41 0.19 4.28 -13.76
CA VAL A 41 0.03 2.85 -13.49
C VAL A 41 -0.11 2.59 -11.99
N GLY A 42 0.60 3.36 -11.15
CA GLY A 42 0.41 3.35 -9.70
C GLY A 42 -1.03 3.70 -9.28
N VAL A 43 -1.63 4.72 -9.88
CA VAL A 43 -3.02 5.12 -9.61
C VAL A 43 -4.01 4.02 -10.00
N VAL A 44 -3.88 3.50 -11.22
CA VAL A 44 -4.79 2.46 -11.75
C VAL A 44 -4.66 1.16 -10.95
N SER A 45 -3.43 0.71 -10.70
CA SER A 45 -3.18 -0.49 -9.90
C SER A 45 -3.66 -0.33 -8.46
N GLY A 46 -3.47 0.85 -7.85
CA GLY A 46 -3.96 1.17 -6.52
C GLY A 46 -5.47 1.09 -6.42
N PHE A 47 -6.19 1.64 -7.38
CA PHE A 47 -7.65 1.54 -7.42
C PHE A 47 -8.10 0.08 -7.57
N CYS A 48 -7.58 -0.64 -8.56
CA CYS A 48 -8.00 -2.01 -8.86
C CYS A 48 -7.70 -2.98 -7.70
N LEU A 49 -6.46 -2.96 -7.18
CA LEU A 49 -6.03 -3.88 -6.12
C LEU A 49 -6.73 -3.60 -4.79
N SER A 50 -6.86 -2.33 -4.41
CA SER A 50 -7.53 -1.96 -3.16
C SER A 50 -9.04 -2.23 -3.24
N THR A 51 -9.67 -1.89 -4.36
CA THR A 51 -11.11 -2.17 -4.57
C THR A 51 -11.38 -3.67 -4.53
N TRP A 52 -10.53 -4.48 -5.18
CA TRP A 52 -10.64 -5.93 -5.10
C TRP A 52 -10.45 -6.45 -3.67
N ALA A 53 -9.45 -5.96 -2.94
CA ALA A 53 -9.18 -6.37 -1.57
C ALA A 53 -10.36 -6.06 -0.63
N TYR A 54 -11.01 -4.90 -0.77
CA TYR A 54 -12.12 -4.52 0.10
C TYR A 54 -13.46 -5.15 -0.32
N LEU A 55 -13.78 -5.16 -1.61
CA LEU A 55 -15.01 -5.79 -2.12
C LEU A 55 -14.97 -7.32 -2.00
N GLY A 56 -13.82 -7.95 -2.27
CA GLY A 56 -13.65 -9.41 -2.16
C GLY A 56 -13.76 -9.92 -0.72
N ASN A 57 -13.46 -9.07 0.27
CA ASN A 57 -13.65 -9.35 1.69
C ASN A 57 -15.01 -8.88 2.24
N GLY A 58 -15.88 -8.28 1.42
CA GLY A 58 -17.20 -7.82 1.85
C GLY A 58 -17.17 -6.62 2.81
N ILE A 59 -16.05 -5.90 2.88
CA ILE A 59 -15.85 -4.78 3.80
C ILE A 59 -16.20 -3.47 3.07
N ALA A 60 -17.50 -3.13 3.04
CA ALA A 60 -18.00 -1.87 2.48
C ALA A 60 -18.25 -0.82 3.58
N LYS A 61 -17.17 -0.34 4.20
CA LYS A 61 -17.22 0.74 5.23
C LYS A 61 -16.58 2.01 4.70
N LEU A 62 -16.98 3.19 5.21
CA LEU A 62 -16.36 4.49 4.87
C LEU A 62 -14.82 4.45 4.97
N ARG A 63 -14.29 3.75 5.99
CA ARG A 63 -12.86 3.54 6.20
C ARG A 63 -12.17 2.79 5.04
N ALA A 64 -12.86 1.85 4.40
CA ALA A 64 -12.34 1.11 3.25
C ALA A 64 -12.21 2.01 2.02
N TYR A 65 -13.21 2.85 1.75
CA TYR A 65 -13.15 3.84 0.66
C TYR A 65 -12.02 4.86 0.85
N LEU A 66 -11.80 5.31 2.09
CA LEU A 66 -10.69 6.18 2.43
C LEU A 66 -9.33 5.49 2.24
N ASP A 67 -9.20 4.22 2.62
CA ASP A 67 -7.94 3.49 2.42
C ASP A 67 -7.63 3.24 0.94
N ILE A 68 -8.65 2.98 0.09
CA ILE A 68 -8.47 2.94 -1.37
C ILE A 68 -7.86 4.26 -1.86
N PHE A 69 -8.39 5.40 -1.40
CA PHE A 69 -7.87 6.71 -1.77
C PHE A 69 -6.41 6.90 -1.31
N TYR A 70 -6.07 6.48 -0.08
CA TYR A 70 -4.69 6.59 0.42
C TYR A 70 -3.72 5.69 -0.36
N THR A 71 -4.14 4.49 -0.73
CA THR A 71 -3.31 3.56 -1.51
C THR A 71 -3.05 4.07 -2.93
N ILE A 72 -4.05 4.70 -3.56
CA ILE A 72 -3.86 5.39 -4.85
C ILE A 72 -2.80 6.49 -4.73
N PHE A 73 -2.89 7.30 -3.68
CA PHE A 73 -1.94 8.38 -3.44
C PHE A 73 -0.52 7.87 -3.20
N ALA A 74 -0.39 6.75 -2.48
CA ALA A 74 0.89 6.08 -2.28
C ALA A 74 1.51 5.59 -3.60
N GLY A 75 0.72 4.96 -4.47
CA GLY A 75 1.16 4.53 -5.80
C GLY A 75 1.59 5.69 -6.69
N TYR A 76 0.82 6.77 -6.69
CA TYR A 76 1.16 8.01 -7.39
C TYR A 76 2.49 8.60 -6.89
N ALA A 77 2.64 8.72 -5.57
CA ALA A 77 3.83 9.27 -4.92
C ALA A 77 5.07 8.45 -5.24
N ALA A 78 4.98 7.12 -5.24
CA ALA A 78 6.08 6.23 -5.58
C ALA A 78 6.59 6.46 -7.01
N GLY A 79 5.68 6.53 -7.99
CA GLY A 79 6.04 6.85 -9.37
C GLY A 79 6.59 8.27 -9.53
N TYR A 80 6.10 9.24 -8.76
CA TYR A 80 6.63 10.60 -8.80
C TYR A 80 8.06 10.66 -8.22
N LEU A 81 8.32 9.94 -7.13
CA LEU A 81 9.65 9.86 -6.52
C LEU A 81 10.66 9.17 -7.43
N GLU A 82 10.23 8.21 -8.25
CA GLU A 82 11.08 7.61 -9.28
C GLU A 82 11.55 8.66 -10.29
N THR A 83 10.65 9.52 -10.79
CA THR A 83 11.03 10.60 -11.72
C THR A 83 12.00 11.63 -11.13
N LYS A 84 12.11 11.67 -9.79
CA LYS A 84 13.06 12.50 -9.05
C LYS A 84 14.39 11.80 -8.74
N GLY A 85 14.57 10.56 -9.18
CA GLY A 85 15.80 9.79 -9.03
C GLY A 85 15.99 9.14 -7.66
N PHE A 86 14.93 9.02 -6.84
CA PHE A 86 15.03 8.31 -5.57
C PHE A 86 15.17 6.81 -5.81
N SER A 87 16.02 6.14 -5.03
CA SER A 87 16.12 4.67 -5.06
C SER A 87 14.83 4.02 -4.58
N PHE A 88 14.53 2.82 -5.09
CA PHE A 88 13.30 2.10 -4.76
C PHE A 88 13.04 1.97 -3.26
N PRO A 89 14.00 1.57 -2.41
CA PRO A 89 13.74 1.44 -0.96
C PRO A 89 13.36 2.77 -0.29
N VAL A 90 13.95 3.87 -0.76
CA VAL A 90 13.66 5.22 -0.26
C VAL A 90 12.29 5.67 -0.75
N ALA A 91 12.00 5.51 -2.04
CA ALA A 91 10.70 5.85 -2.62
C ALA A 91 9.57 5.04 -1.99
N PHE A 92 9.79 3.74 -1.77
CA PHE A 92 8.86 2.85 -1.10
C PHE A 92 8.57 3.31 0.33
N SER A 93 9.62 3.54 1.12
CA SER A 93 9.48 3.98 2.51
C SER A 93 8.75 5.32 2.61
N LEU A 94 9.11 6.28 1.74
CA LEU A 94 8.46 7.59 1.69
C LEU A 94 6.98 7.50 1.29
N ALA A 95 6.65 6.69 0.28
CA ALA A 95 5.26 6.50 -0.15
C ALA A 95 4.38 5.90 0.98
N ILE A 96 4.92 4.93 1.74
CA ILE A 96 4.26 4.34 2.90
C ILE A 96 4.12 5.35 4.04
N ILE A 97 5.16 6.16 4.32
CA ILE A 97 5.08 7.21 5.33
C ILE A 97 4.01 8.24 4.94
N ILE A 98 4.00 8.71 3.70
CA ILE A 98 3.01 9.67 3.19
C ILE A 98 1.60 9.11 3.32
N LYS A 99 1.36 7.86 2.90
CA LYS A 99 0.07 7.18 3.06
C LYS A 99 -0.38 7.21 4.52
N ASN A 100 0.50 6.82 5.43
CA ASN A 100 0.19 6.72 6.85
C ASN A 100 0.01 8.08 7.52
N SER A 101 0.77 9.10 7.13
CA SER A 101 0.59 10.47 7.62
C SER A 101 -0.76 11.04 7.18
N ILE A 102 -1.14 10.88 5.91
CA ILE A 102 -2.45 11.31 5.40
C ILE A 102 -3.58 10.55 6.09
N SER A 103 -3.45 9.23 6.20
CA SER A 103 -4.42 8.38 6.89
C SER A 103 -4.54 8.74 8.37
N LEU A 104 -3.43 9.07 9.05
CA LEU A 104 -3.44 9.48 10.45
C LEU A 104 -4.17 10.80 10.61
N ILE A 105 -3.81 11.83 9.84
CA ILE A 105 -4.48 13.13 9.91
C ILE A 105 -5.98 12.96 9.67
N LEU A 106 -6.38 12.35 8.56
CA LEU A 106 -7.80 12.30 8.17
C LEU A 106 -8.63 11.36 9.05
N ASN A 107 -8.12 10.20 9.43
CA ASN A 107 -8.92 9.28 10.26
C ASN A 107 -8.90 9.65 11.75
N HIS A 108 -7.78 10.11 12.29
CA HIS A 108 -7.65 10.45 13.70
C HIS A 108 -8.41 11.73 14.07
N LEU A 109 -8.47 12.70 13.15
CA LEU A 109 -9.21 13.95 13.38
C LEU A 109 -10.73 13.77 13.27
N PHE A 110 -11.20 12.90 12.36
CA PHE A 110 -12.62 12.91 11.97
C PHE A 110 -13.40 11.62 12.25
N PHE A 111 -12.73 10.46 12.43
CA PHE A 111 -13.43 9.16 12.35
C PHE A 111 -13.09 8.16 13.46
N ASP A 112 -11.94 8.25 14.12
CA ASP A 112 -11.55 7.30 15.16
C ASP A 112 -12.22 7.63 16.51
N PRO A 113 -13.08 6.75 17.07
CA PRO A 113 -13.74 6.99 18.36
C PRO A 113 -12.76 6.87 19.54
N ASP A 114 -11.71 6.06 19.39
CA ASP A 114 -10.65 5.88 20.39
C ASP A 114 -9.28 6.21 19.79
N LYS A 115 -8.79 7.41 20.10
CA LYS A 115 -7.67 8.05 19.42
C LYS A 115 -6.33 7.38 19.71
N LEU A 116 -6.12 6.95 20.96
CA LEU A 116 -4.80 6.53 21.44
C LEU A 116 -4.46 5.10 21.02
N SER A 117 -5.43 4.19 21.10
CA SER A 117 -5.29 2.80 20.63
C SER A 117 -5.08 2.72 19.11
N ASN A 118 -5.83 3.50 18.33
CA ASN A 118 -5.67 3.57 16.88
C ASN A 118 -4.32 4.18 16.46
N LEU A 119 -3.74 5.07 17.27
CA LEU A 119 -2.43 5.65 17.01
C LEU A 119 -1.31 4.63 17.21
N MET A 120 -1.32 3.88 18.33
CA MET A 120 -0.36 2.79 18.54
C MET A 120 -0.42 1.75 17.43
N TYR A 121 -1.62 1.30 17.05
CA TYR A 121 -1.82 0.33 15.98
C TYR A 121 -1.21 0.80 14.65
N ARG A 122 -1.38 2.08 14.29
CA ARG A 122 -0.81 2.67 13.06
C ARG A 122 0.71 2.79 13.10
N VAL A 123 1.28 3.16 14.24
CA VAL A 123 2.75 3.24 14.39
C VAL A 123 3.36 1.86 14.20
N THR A 124 2.79 0.82 14.81
CA THR A 124 3.25 -0.57 14.61
C THR A 124 3.15 -0.99 13.15
N HIS A 125 2.04 -0.64 12.47
CA HIS A 125 1.86 -0.88 11.04
C HIS A 125 2.92 -0.18 10.17
N VAL A 126 3.24 1.08 10.45
CA VAL A 126 4.31 1.81 9.74
C VAL A 126 5.64 1.10 9.92
N PHE A 127 5.99 0.71 11.15
CA PHE A 127 7.24 0.00 11.42
C PHE A 127 7.32 -1.33 10.68
N LEU A 128 6.26 -2.15 10.70
CA LEU A 128 6.23 -3.42 9.96
C LEU A 128 6.37 -3.22 8.45
N ASN A 129 5.66 -2.25 7.87
CA ASN A 129 5.72 -1.95 6.44
C ASN A 129 7.09 -1.42 6.00
N VAL A 130 7.68 -0.51 6.78
CA VAL A 130 8.97 0.09 6.42
C VAL A 130 10.14 -0.86 6.63
N PHE A 131 10.13 -1.70 7.67
CA PHE A 131 11.27 -2.58 7.96
C PHE A 131 11.18 -3.94 7.28
N ILE A 132 10.01 -4.60 7.31
CA ILE A 132 9.87 -5.97 6.79
C ILE A 132 9.49 -5.95 5.31
N TYR A 133 8.40 -5.25 4.96
CA TYR A 133 7.92 -5.25 3.58
C TYR A 133 8.83 -4.50 2.62
N SER A 134 9.52 -3.44 3.06
CA SER A 134 10.53 -2.76 2.23
C SER A 134 11.63 -3.72 1.78
N LEU A 135 12.15 -4.57 2.67
CA LEU A 135 13.19 -5.55 2.33
C LEU A 135 12.67 -6.59 1.32
N PHE A 136 11.47 -7.13 1.57
CA PHE A 136 10.86 -8.12 0.68
C PHE A 136 10.57 -7.57 -0.72
N PHE A 137 9.97 -6.37 -0.80
CA PHE A 137 9.66 -5.74 -2.08
C PHE A 137 10.91 -5.22 -2.79
N THR A 138 11.96 -4.86 -2.06
CA THR A 138 13.26 -4.52 -2.65
C THR A 138 13.88 -5.75 -3.31
N ALA A 139 13.88 -6.90 -2.64
CA ALA A 139 14.33 -8.15 -3.24
C ALA A 139 13.51 -8.52 -4.49
N LEU A 140 12.19 -8.34 -4.46
CA LEU A 140 11.34 -8.53 -5.63
C LEU A 140 11.65 -7.54 -6.76
N TYR A 141 11.89 -6.26 -6.44
CA TYR A 141 12.28 -5.25 -7.41
C TYR A 141 13.61 -5.59 -8.08
N ASP A 142 14.61 -6.02 -7.31
CA ASP A 142 15.92 -6.42 -7.84
C ASP A 142 15.79 -7.61 -8.80
N ILE A 143 14.95 -8.60 -8.46
CA ILE A 143 14.63 -9.71 -9.38
C ILE A 143 13.99 -9.19 -10.67
N VAL A 144 12.98 -8.31 -10.56
CA VAL A 144 12.27 -7.78 -11.74
C VAL A 144 13.17 -6.94 -12.62
N LYS A 145 14.10 -6.16 -12.05
CA LYS A 145 15.02 -5.32 -12.81
C LYS A 145 16.06 -6.13 -13.61
N VAL A 146 16.36 -7.35 -13.16
CA VAL A 146 17.31 -8.26 -13.82
C VAL A 146 16.69 -8.92 -15.07
N PHE A 147 15.36 -8.97 -15.18
CA PHE A 147 14.62 -9.53 -16.31
C PHE A 147 14.04 -8.44 -17.23
#